data_AF-A0A2V8DSJ7-F1
#
_entry.id   AF-A0A2V8DSJ7-F1
#
_cell.length_a   1.000
_cell.length_b   1.000
_cell.length_c   1.000
_cell.angle_alpha   90.00
_cell.angle_beta   90.00
_cell.angle_gamma   90.00
#
_symmetry.space_group_name_H-M   'P 1'
#
loop_
_entity.id
_entity.type
_entity.pdbx_description
1 polymer ?
#
loop_
_entity_poly.entity_id
_entity_poly.type
_entity_poly.pdbx_seq_one_letter_code
_entity_poly.pdbx_strand_id
1 'polypeptide(L)'
;MGLRPDSPDPAHGIYVFSVRGAAAADLLGAIPPDRGSQRHRAPGVAVFRAFHYLHEPGGPVARKGPIRSRHPRRAHARDLRAASASGVRARVLALHCRRARRGVRLGLVGGVTRYLVLAGQTLVAVALAPALAGFIRWLKARLQGRRGAPPWQPYFDVRKLFGKEAVVSHTASWIFKATPFLVFGTTVVVASLVPVVVAQVSPFVVGDLFAAVYLLLLGTFFLALAGLDTGSPFGGMGASREMTVVALTEPTVALSIVALALNAGSTSFSQIVAHTLTQPSAALGPGHLLAFAALFIVTLAETGRLPVDNPSTHLELTMIHEAMVLEYSGPYLALIEWGAALKLLVFLTLAANLFMPWGIALSLAPMALLIGLGSVIAKLGVLAAAIAVLETRVAKLRLFRVPELLSVSFVLALLAVMSTFLAR
;
A
#
# COMPACT_ATOMS: atom_id res chain seq x y z
N MET A 1 -23.96 25.87 36.62
CA MET A 1 -24.42 24.50 36.33
C MET A 1 -23.27 23.55 36.55
N GLY A 2 -23.43 22.53 37.39
CA GLY A 2 -22.45 21.46 37.56
C GLY A 2 -23.00 20.17 36.99
N LEU A 3 -22.23 19.47 36.16
CA LEU A 3 -22.56 18.14 35.67
C LEU A 3 -21.95 17.12 36.63
N ARG A 4 -22.78 16.21 37.17
CA ARG A 4 -22.31 14.99 37.84
C ARG A 4 -22.79 13.79 37.00
N PRO A 5 -21.91 12.82 36.71
CA PRO A 5 -22.32 11.58 36.05
C PRO A 5 -23.06 10.69 37.05
N ASP A 6 -24.25 10.20 36.65
CA ASP A 6 -24.93 9.12 37.35
C ASP A 6 -24.33 7.76 36.92
N SER A 7 -24.39 6.75 37.80
CA SER A 7 -23.83 5.42 37.54
C SER A 7 -24.50 4.73 36.33
N PRO A 8 -23.74 3.96 35.52
CA PRO A 8 -24.21 3.44 34.24
C PRO A 8 -25.33 2.40 34.39
N ASP A 9 -26.32 2.46 33.49
CA ASP A 9 -27.34 1.42 33.31
C ASP A 9 -26.67 0.14 32.75
N PRO A 10 -26.74 -1.01 33.46
CA PRO A 10 -26.01 -2.23 33.10
C PRO A 10 -26.47 -2.86 31.77
N ALA A 11 -27.57 -2.41 31.17
CA ALA A 11 -28.05 -2.94 29.89
C ALA A 11 -27.45 -2.24 28.66
N HIS A 12 -27.03 -0.97 28.77
CA HIS A 12 -26.67 -0.17 27.58
C HIS A 12 -25.40 0.67 27.71
N GLY A 13 -24.75 0.77 28.88
CA GLY A 13 -23.42 1.40 29.01
C GLY A 13 -23.35 2.88 28.61
N ILE A 14 -24.49 3.59 28.57
CA ILE A 14 -24.57 5.02 28.28
C ILE A 14 -24.62 5.78 29.61
N TYR A 15 -23.71 6.73 29.82
CA TYR A 15 -23.77 7.65 30.95
C TYR A 15 -24.83 8.71 30.68
N VAL A 16 -25.89 8.73 31.48
CA VAL A 16 -26.89 9.79 31.46
C VAL A 16 -26.40 10.93 32.35
N PHE A 17 -26.28 12.14 31.79
CA PHE A 17 -25.93 13.33 32.55
C PHE A 17 -27.19 14.08 32.92
N SER A 18 -27.50 14.18 34.21
CA SER A 18 -28.61 15.00 34.70
C SER A 18 -28.16 16.44 34.93
N VAL A 19 -28.77 17.39 34.21
CA VAL A 19 -28.55 18.83 34.42
C VAL A 19 -29.55 19.32 35.46
N ARG A 20 -29.09 19.62 36.68
CA ARG A 20 -29.90 20.37 37.64
C ARG A 20 -29.74 21.87 37.38
N GLY A 21 -30.87 22.52 37.06
CA GLY A 21 -30.95 23.98 36.95
C GLY A 21 -30.57 24.66 38.26
N ALA A 22 -29.80 25.75 38.17
CA ALA A 22 -29.52 26.60 39.32
C ALA A 22 -30.82 27.28 39.79
N ALA A 23 -30.92 27.51 41.10
CA ALA A 23 -32.04 28.20 41.73
C ALA A 23 -32.32 29.56 41.04
N ALA A 24 -33.60 29.88 40.94
CA ALA A 24 -34.15 31.04 40.24
C ALA A 24 -33.43 32.35 40.63
N ALA A 25 -33.00 33.08 39.61
CA ALA A 25 -32.81 34.52 39.71
C ALA A 25 -33.87 35.17 38.81
N ASP A 26 -34.71 35.99 39.42
CA ASP A 26 -35.72 36.82 38.78
C ASP A 26 -35.16 37.57 37.58
N LEU A 27 -35.67 37.26 36.39
CA LEU A 27 -35.65 38.16 35.23
C LEU A 27 -36.99 37.99 34.49
N LEU A 28 -38.04 38.50 35.12
CA LEU A 28 -39.27 38.95 34.45
C LEU A 28 -38.92 40.15 33.58
N GLY A 29 -39.13 40.05 32.26
CA GLY A 29 -39.11 41.25 31.40
C GLY A 29 -38.95 40.99 29.91
N ALA A 30 -40.10 40.98 29.22
CA ALA A 30 -40.28 41.39 27.82
C ALA A 30 -39.79 40.45 26.69
N ILE A 31 -40.64 39.47 26.33
CA ILE A 31 -40.83 39.08 24.92
C ILE A 31 -42.34 38.91 24.67
N PRO A 32 -42.99 39.68 23.78
CA PRO A 32 -44.41 39.54 23.47
C PRO A 32 -44.70 38.26 22.68
N PRO A 33 -45.89 37.64 22.83
CA PRO A 33 -46.24 36.43 22.11
C PRO A 33 -46.61 36.76 20.65
N ASP A 34 -45.85 36.21 19.71
CA ASP A 34 -46.20 36.36 18.30
C ASP A 34 -47.33 35.39 17.93
N ARG A 35 -48.31 35.95 17.21
CA ARG A 35 -49.59 35.34 16.86
C ARG A 35 -49.41 34.37 15.70
N GLY A 36 -50.25 33.34 15.69
CA GLY A 36 -50.11 32.18 14.83
C GLY A 36 -50.15 32.45 13.32
N SER A 37 -49.51 31.56 12.57
CA SER A 37 -49.75 31.36 11.16
C SER A 37 -50.01 29.88 10.86
N GLN A 38 -51.31 29.67 10.64
CA GLN A 38 -52.02 28.67 9.89
C GLN A 38 -51.25 27.57 9.15
N ARG A 39 -51.77 26.36 9.36
CA ARG A 39 -51.64 25.16 8.54
C ARG A 39 -51.94 25.46 7.06
N HIS A 40 -51.03 25.07 6.17
CA HIS A 40 -51.38 24.73 4.79
C HIS A 40 -50.99 23.29 4.48
N ARG A 41 -52.02 22.44 4.32
CA ARG A 41 -51.97 21.19 3.57
C ARG A 41 -52.08 21.56 2.09
N ALA A 42 -51.13 21.12 1.27
CA ALA A 42 -51.30 21.06 -0.19
C ALA A 42 -51.59 19.61 -0.61
N PRO A 43 -52.47 19.38 -1.61
CA PRO A 43 -52.96 18.05 -1.98
C PRO A 43 -52.13 17.40 -3.11
N GLY A 44 -52.10 16.06 -3.08
CA GLY A 44 -52.14 15.19 -4.25
C GLY A 44 -51.01 15.26 -5.29
N VAL A 45 -50.12 14.26 -5.28
CA VAL A 45 -49.47 13.80 -6.51
C VAL A 45 -49.54 12.28 -6.58
N ALA A 46 -50.22 11.80 -7.62
CA ALA A 46 -50.44 10.40 -7.93
C ALA A 46 -49.16 9.74 -8.46
N VAL A 47 -48.95 8.50 -8.05
CA VAL A 47 -47.92 7.60 -8.56
C VAL A 47 -48.32 7.12 -9.95
N PHE A 48 -47.61 7.57 -10.99
CA PHE A 48 -47.68 6.97 -12.31
C PHE A 48 -46.58 5.92 -12.48
N ARG A 49 -47.02 4.74 -12.92
CA ARG A 49 -46.23 3.57 -13.28
C ARG A 49 -46.04 3.56 -14.80
N ALA A 50 -44.99 2.85 -15.23
CA ALA A 50 -44.69 2.36 -16.58
C ALA A 50 -43.94 3.31 -17.52
N PHE A 51 -42.67 3.00 -17.76
CA PHE A 51 -41.98 3.35 -19.00
C PHE A 51 -41.81 2.10 -19.86
N HIS A 52 -42.29 2.24 -21.09
CA HIS A 52 -42.16 1.33 -22.21
C HIS A 52 -40.69 1.18 -22.65
N TYR A 53 -40.26 -0.05 -22.91
CA TYR A 53 -39.08 -0.33 -23.74
C TYR A 53 -39.51 -0.38 -25.21
N LEU A 54 -38.83 0.41 -26.03
CA LEU A 54 -38.95 0.42 -27.48
C LEU A 54 -38.26 -0.81 -28.08
N HIS A 55 -38.92 -1.37 -29.09
CA HIS A 55 -38.55 -2.54 -29.85
C HIS A 55 -37.87 -2.08 -31.15
N GLU A 56 -36.72 -2.67 -31.49
CA GLU A 56 -36.26 -2.74 -32.89
C GLU A 56 -35.76 -4.16 -33.23
N PRO A 57 -35.98 -4.65 -34.47
CA PRO A 57 -35.77 -6.04 -34.85
C PRO A 57 -34.49 -6.26 -35.68
N GLY A 58 -33.92 -7.48 -35.64
CA GLY A 58 -33.10 -7.98 -36.75
C GLY A 58 -31.94 -8.93 -36.43
N GLY A 59 -32.25 -10.24 -36.32
CA GLY A 59 -31.47 -11.45 -36.74
C GLY A 59 -29.96 -11.60 -36.42
N PRO A 60 -29.31 -12.73 -36.82
CA PRO A 60 -29.84 -14.00 -37.31
C PRO A 60 -29.45 -15.23 -36.45
N VAL A 61 -30.11 -16.33 -36.78
CA VAL A 61 -30.02 -17.69 -36.21
C VAL A 61 -28.67 -18.35 -36.51
N ALA A 62 -27.93 -18.74 -35.46
CA ALA A 62 -26.75 -19.58 -35.57
C ALA A 62 -27.09 -21.06 -35.36
N ARG A 63 -27.11 -21.82 -36.46
CA ARG A 63 -27.18 -23.29 -36.49
C ARG A 63 -25.89 -23.89 -35.90
N LYS A 64 -26.04 -24.81 -34.93
CA LYS A 64 -24.97 -25.71 -34.49
C LYS A 64 -24.68 -26.75 -35.58
N GLY A 65 -23.50 -26.70 -36.17
CA GLY A 65 -22.93 -27.78 -36.98
C GLY A 65 -21.77 -28.45 -36.24
N PRO A 66 -21.60 -29.78 -36.28
CA PRO A 66 -20.49 -30.46 -35.61
C PRO A 66 -19.21 -30.39 -36.46
N ILE A 67 -18.11 -29.92 -35.86
CA ILE A 67 -16.79 -29.93 -36.47
C ILE A 67 -16.12 -31.29 -36.21
N ARG A 68 -15.80 -31.98 -37.31
CA ARG A 68 -15.17 -33.30 -37.38
C ARG A 68 -13.65 -33.13 -37.36
N SER A 69 -12.97 -33.56 -36.29
CA SER A 69 -11.50 -33.55 -36.21
C SER A 69 -10.90 -34.74 -36.96
N ARG A 70 -10.00 -34.45 -37.91
CA ARG A 70 -9.25 -35.42 -38.71
C ARG A 70 -8.14 -36.10 -37.88
N HIS A 71 -8.11 -37.42 -37.90
CA HIS A 71 -6.97 -38.26 -37.52
C HIS A 71 -5.81 -38.12 -38.52
N PRO A 72 -4.54 -38.08 -38.08
CA PRO A 72 -3.42 -38.39 -38.95
C PRO A 72 -3.14 -39.89 -39.00
N ARG A 73 -2.69 -40.29 -40.19
CA ARG A 73 -2.53 -41.66 -40.70
C ARG A 73 -1.40 -42.45 -40.03
N ARG A 74 -1.61 -43.77 -40.04
CA ARG A 74 -0.65 -44.85 -39.82
C ARG A 74 0.65 -44.63 -40.61
N ALA A 75 1.79 -44.76 -39.93
CA ALA A 75 3.09 -44.93 -40.55
C ALA A 75 3.61 -46.35 -40.29
N HIS A 76 4.25 -46.88 -41.33
CA HIS A 76 4.71 -48.24 -41.52
C HIS A 76 5.52 -48.84 -40.36
N ALA A 77 5.17 -50.10 -40.04
CA ALA A 77 6.10 -51.06 -39.47
C ALA A 77 7.14 -51.42 -40.53
N ARG A 78 8.42 -51.22 -40.21
CA ARG A 78 9.55 -51.86 -40.88
C ARG A 78 10.37 -52.59 -39.82
N ASP A 79 10.55 -53.88 -40.09
CA ASP A 79 11.47 -54.76 -39.41
C ASP A 79 12.89 -54.20 -39.39
N LEU A 80 13.51 -54.20 -38.21
CA LEU A 80 14.97 -54.33 -38.08
C LEU A 80 15.27 -55.27 -36.92
N ARG A 81 15.60 -56.51 -37.27
CA ARG A 81 16.32 -57.44 -36.41
C ARG A 81 17.77 -56.95 -36.23
N ALA A 82 18.28 -57.19 -35.03
CA ALA A 82 19.69 -57.32 -34.65
C ALA A 82 20.61 -56.09 -34.76
N ALA A 83 21.08 -55.60 -33.60
CA ALA A 83 22.50 -55.69 -33.25
C ALA A 83 22.77 -55.14 -31.83
N SER A 84 23.45 -55.97 -31.04
CA SER A 84 24.12 -55.71 -29.78
C SER A 84 24.79 -54.33 -29.66
N ALA A 85 24.14 -53.39 -28.96
CA ALA A 85 24.78 -52.20 -28.37
C ALA A 85 23.95 -51.60 -27.20
N SER A 86 23.11 -52.42 -26.55
CA SER A 86 22.09 -51.97 -25.61
C SER A 86 22.60 -51.66 -24.19
N GLY A 87 23.81 -52.10 -23.83
CA GLY A 87 24.35 -51.89 -22.48
C GLY A 87 24.88 -50.47 -22.21
N VAL A 88 25.57 -49.86 -23.18
CA VAL A 88 26.25 -48.56 -22.99
C VAL A 88 25.28 -47.40 -23.23
N ARG A 89 24.46 -47.44 -24.30
CA ARG A 89 23.45 -46.39 -24.56
C ARG A 89 22.37 -46.32 -23.48
N ALA A 90 21.91 -47.45 -22.94
CA ALA A 90 20.94 -47.46 -21.84
C ALA A 90 21.53 -46.90 -20.54
N ARG A 91 22.81 -47.18 -20.25
CA ARG A 91 23.52 -46.60 -19.08
C ARG A 91 23.74 -45.10 -19.23
N VAL A 92 24.12 -44.61 -20.40
CA VAL A 92 24.30 -43.16 -20.66
C VAL A 92 22.96 -42.42 -20.61
N LEU A 93 21.88 -43.00 -21.14
CA LEU A 93 20.53 -42.42 -21.07
C LEU A 93 19.99 -42.45 -19.63
N ALA A 94 20.24 -43.51 -18.86
CA ALA A 94 19.89 -43.60 -17.45
C ALA A 94 20.69 -42.61 -16.58
N LEU A 95 21.97 -42.35 -16.92
CA LEU A 95 22.78 -41.30 -16.31
C LEU A 95 22.26 -39.89 -16.66
N HIS A 96 21.87 -39.64 -17.92
CA HIS A 96 21.22 -38.37 -18.31
C HIS A 96 19.87 -38.18 -17.63
N CYS A 97 19.03 -39.21 -17.53
CA CYS A 97 17.76 -39.15 -16.80
C CYS A 97 17.98 -39.01 -15.28
N ARG A 98 19.01 -39.62 -14.69
CA ARG A 98 19.36 -39.42 -13.27
C ARG A 98 19.94 -38.02 -13.02
N ARG A 99 20.73 -37.47 -13.94
CA ARG A 99 21.29 -36.11 -13.86
C ARG A 99 20.22 -35.04 -14.11
N ALA A 100 19.30 -35.28 -15.04
CA ALA A 100 18.11 -34.46 -15.27
C ALA A 100 17.14 -34.54 -14.08
N ARG A 101 16.88 -35.73 -13.52
CA ARG A 101 16.10 -35.87 -12.28
C ARG A 101 16.79 -35.23 -11.08
N ARG A 102 18.12 -35.30 -10.93
CA ARG A 102 18.87 -34.56 -9.89
C ARG A 102 18.84 -33.05 -10.12
N GLY A 103 18.95 -32.58 -11.37
CA GLY A 103 18.84 -31.16 -11.72
C GLY A 103 17.45 -30.59 -11.49
N VAL A 104 16.39 -31.35 -11.80
CA VAL A 104 15.00 -31.01 -11.50
C VAL A 104 14.72 -31.08 -10.00
N ARG A 105 15.28 -32.05 -9.25
CA ARG A 105 15.14 -32.12 -7.78
C ARG A 105 15.91 -31.00 -7.07
N LEU A 106 17.13 -30.64 -7.53
CA LEU A 106 17.88 -29.48 -7.01
C LEU A 106 17.17 -28.16 -7.36
N GLY A 107 16.61 -28.05 -8.57
CA GLY A 107 15.83 -26.88 -8.99
C GLY A 107 14.52 -26.72 -8.20
N LEU A 108 13.81 -27.81 -7.93
CA LEU A 108 12.59 -27.82 -7.11
C LEU A 108 12.87 -27.52 -5.63
N VAL A 109 13.93 -28.11 -5.05
CA VAL A 109 14.34 -27.83 -3.66
C VAL A 109 14.82 -26.37 -3.52
N GLY A 110 15.53 -25.85 -4.52
CA GLY A 110 15.89 -24.44 -4.59
C GLY A 110 14.67 -23.51 -4.75
N GLY A 111 13.67 -23.92 -5.54
CA GLY A 111 12.43 -23.19 -5.73
C GLY A 111 11.60 -23.08 -4.45
N VAL A 112 11.32 -24.21 -3.78
CA VAL A 112 10.54 -24.23 -2.52
C VAL A 112 11.23 -23.39 -1.44
N THR A 113 12.55 -23.50 -1.31
CA THR A 113 13.32 -22.70 -0.35
C THR A 113 13.19 -21.21 -0.62
N ARG A 114 13.22 -20.78 -1.89
CA ARG A 114 13.02 -19.37 -2.27
C ARG A 114 11.62 -18.87 -1.93
N TYR A 115 10.57 -19.65 -2.19
CA TYR A 115 9.21 -19.29 -1.80
C TYR A 115 9.02 -19.19 -0.27
N LEU A 116 9.67 -20.07 0.50
CA LEU A 116 9.64 -20.00 1.96
C LEU A 116 10.35 -18.75 2.49
N VAL A 117 11.50 -18.40 1.92
CA VAL A 117 12.24 -17.17 2.27
C VAL A 117 11.40 -15.94 1.91
N LEU A 118 10.77 -15.94 0.74
CA LEU A 118 9.86 -14.89 0.28
C LEU A 118 8.68 -14.71 1.26
N ALA A 119 8.02 -15.81 1.64
CA ALA A 119 6.93 -15.77 2.60
C ALA A 119 7.41 -15.26 3.97
N GLY A 120 8.55 -15.75 4.44
CA GLY A 120 9.15 -15.35 5.72
C GLY A 120 9.47 -13.86 5.79
N GLN A 121 10.12 -13.30 4.77
CA GLN A 121 10.43 -11.86 4.77
C GLN A 121 9.18 -10.99 4.61
N THR A 122 8.18 -11.44 3.84
CA THR A 122 6.93 -10.70 3.68
C THR A 122 6.20 -10.65 5.01
N LEU A 123 6.18 -11.77 5.75
CA LEU A 123 5.64 -11.82 7.11
C LEU A 123 6.40 -10.87 8.05
N VAL A 124 7.73 -10.82 7.97
CA VAL A 124 8.54 -9.87 8.75
C VAL A 124 8.17 -8.43 8.40
N ALA A 125 7.99 -8.09 7.12
CA ALA A 125 7.60 -6.76 6.68
C ALA A 125 6.21 -6.36 7.19
N VAL A 126 5.22 -7.24 7.01
CA VAL A 126 3.84 -7.08 7.50
C VAL A 126 3.81 -6.92 9.01
N ALA A 127 4.61 -7.71 9.72
CA ALA A 127 4.75 -7.63 11.16
C ALA A 127 5.45 -6.33 11.59
N LEU A 128 6.51 -5.87 10.92
CA LEU A 128 7.30 -4.70 11.31
C LEU A 128 6.60 -3.37 11.01
N ALA A 129 5.67 -3.34 10.05
CA ALA A 129 5.03 -2.13 9.57
C ALA A 129 4.34 -1.28 10.66
N PRO A 130 3.47 -1.84 11.55
CA PRO A 130 2.86 -1.06 12.62
C PRO A 130 3.88 -0.54 13.66
N ALA A 131 4.93 -1.31 13.97
CA ALA A 131 6.01 -0.85 14.86
C ALA A 131 6.71 0.39 14.31
N LEU A 132 6.97 0.44 13.00
CA LEU A 132 7.64 1.57 12.37
C LEU A 132 6.81 2.85 12.47
N ALA A 133 5.51 2.76 12.17
CA ALA A 133 4.58 3.88 12.31
C ALA A 133 4.49 4.35 13.77
N GLY A 134 4.43 3.41 14.73
CA GLY A 134 4.40 3.71 16.15
C GLY A 134 5.69 4.32 16.68
N PHE A 135 6.85 3.87 16.19
CA PHE A 135 8.15 4.44 16.53
C PHE A 135 8.26 5.91 16.12
N ILE A 136 7.80 6.26 14.91
CA ILE A 136 7.77 7.68 14.46
C ILE A 136 6.86 8.51 15.38
N ARG A 137 5.66 8.02 15.70
CA ARG A 137 4.72 8.71 16.61
C ARG A 137 5.31 8.92 18.01
N TRP A 138 5.96 7.89 18.55
CA TRP A 138 6.62 7.94 19.86
C TRP A 138 7.78 8.94 19.86
N LEU A 139 8.65 8.90 18.86
CA LEU A 139 9.80 9.81 18.76
C LEU A 139 9.35 11.26 18.58
N LYS A 140 8.36 11.52 17.71
CA LYS A 140 7.74 12.84 17.54
C LYS A 140 7.22 13.39 18.87
N ALA A 141 6.53 12.55 19.66
CA ALA A 141 6.04 12.94 20.97
C ALA A 141 7.20 13.33 21.92
N ARG A 142 8.28 12.55 21.94
CA ARG A 142 9.47 12.85 22.77
C ARG A 142 10.18 14.13 22.36
N LEU A 143 10.35 14.35 21.05
CA LEU A 143 10.92 15.58 20.50
C LEU A 143 10.08 16.83 20.82
N GLN A 144 8.77 16.66 21.03
CA GLN A 144 7.84 17.72 21.45
C GLN A 144 7.76 17.88 22.99
N GLY A 145 8.60 17.20 23.77
CA GLY A 145 8.59 17.29 25.23
C GLY A 145 7.47 16.52 25.94
N ARG A 146 6.75 15.64 25.24
CA ARG A 146 5.68 14.80 25.81
C ARG A 146 6.04 13.31 25.78
N ARG A 147 5.46 12.50 26.67
CA ARG A 147 5.79 11.07 26.77
C ARG A 147 5.37 10.24 25.55
N GLY A 148 4.22 10.58 24.96
CA GLY A 148 3.65 9.86 23.81
C GLY A 148 3.15 8.45 24.12
N ALA A 149 2.41 7.87 23.17
CA ALA A 149 2.06 6.45 23.20
C ALA A 149 3.31 5.58 22.92
N PRO A 150 3.38 4.35 23.45
CA PRO A 150 4.51 3.46 23.20
C PRO A 150 4.58 3.04 21.71
N PRO A 151 5.76 2.65 21.19
CA PRO A 151 5.93 2.27 19.78
C PRO A 151 5.03 1.11 19.32
N TRP A 152 4.60 0.24 20.25
CA TRP A 152 3.74 -0.92 19.98
C TRP A 152 2.25 -0.57 19.93
N GLN A 153 1.87 0.68 20.22
CA GLN A 153 0.47 1.10 20.23
C GLN A 153 -0.31 0.72 18.96
N PRO A 154 0.24 0.88 17.74
CA PRO A 154 -0.49 0.54 16.52
C PRO A 154 -0.91 -0.94 16.42
N TYR A 155 -0.20 -1.88 17.05
CA TYR A 155 -0.64 -3.27 17.09
C TYR A 155 -1.90 -3.45 17.95
N PHE A 156 -1.98 -2.73 19.07
CA PHE A 156 -3.16 -2.77 19.92
C PHE A 156 -4.34 -2.08 19.23
N ASP A 157 -4.09 -1.01 18.47
CA ASP A 157 -5.11 -0.30 17.70
C ASP A 157 -5.69 -1.21 16.60
N VAL A 158 -4.83 -1.85 15.79
CA VAL A 158 -5.25 -2.82 14.75
C VAL A 158 -6.01 -4.00 15.37
N ARG A 159 -5.50 -4.59 16.46
CA ARG A 159 -6.19 -5.69 17.17
C ARG A 159 -7.56 -5.25 17.69
N LYS A 160 -7.65 -4.04 18.23
CA LYS A 160 -8.92 -3.45 18.72
C LYS A 160 -9.91 -3.27 17.57
N LEU A 161 -9.46 -2.78 16.42
CA LEU A 161 -10.33 -2.57 15.26
C LEU A 161 -10.88 -3.89 14.69
N PHE A 162 -10.09 -4.96 14.66
CA PHE A 162 -10.58 -6.29 14.30
C PHE A 162 -11.64 -6.86 15.25
N GLY A 163 -11.65 -6.42 16.51
CA GLY A 163 -12.66 -6.81 17.50
C GLY A 163 -13.94 -5.96 17.47
N LYS A 164 -14.02 -4.94 16.61
CA LYS A 164 -15.21 -4.09 16.47
C LYS A 164 -16.12 -4.61 15.36
N GLU A 165 -17.39 -4.21 15.40
CA GLU A 165 -18.31 -4.40 14.29
C GLU A 165 -18.03 -3.39 13.17
N ALA A 166 -18.16 -3.83 11.92
CA ALA A 166 -18.08 -2.95 10.75
C ALA A 166 -19.46 -2.38 10.44
N VAL A 167 -19.60 -1.06 10.53
CA VAL A 167 -20.77 -0.32 10.07
C VAL A 167 -20.47 0.20 8.66
N VAL A 168 -21.37 -0.11 7.72
CA VAL A 168 -21.25 0.30 6.32
C VAL A 168 -22.52 1.08 5.95
N SER A 169 -22.36 2.23 5.29
CA SER A 169 -23.49 3.02 4.80
C SER A 169 -24.35 2.21 3.84
N HIS A 170 -25.67 2.42 3.88
CA HIS A 170 -26.62 1.82 2.95
C HIS A 170 -26.43 2.31 1.50
N THR A 171 -25.80 3.47 1.32
CA THR A 171 -25.51 4.05 0.00
C THR A 171 -24.22 3.53 -0.63
N ALA A 172 -23.35 2.89 0.16
CA ALA A 172 -22.06 2.41 -0.31
C ALA A 172 -22.23 1.17 -1.20
N SER A 173 -21.51 1.14 -2.32
CA SER A 173 -21.54 0.01 -3.26
C SER A 173 -20.58 -1.10 -2.81
N TRP A 174 -20.41 -2.10 -3.68
CA TRP A 174 -19.45 -3.19 -3.46
C TRP A 174 -17.99 -2.69 -3.43
N ILE A 175 -17.71 -1.54 -4.06
CA ILE A 175 -16.38 -0.94 -4.13
C ILE A 175 -15.87 -0.62 -2.72
N PHE A 176 -16.72 -0.02 -1.87
CA PHE A 176 -16.38 0.28 -0.48
C PHE A 176 -15.92 -0.97 0.29
N LYS A 177 -16.59 -2.11 0.11
CA LYS A 177 -16.27 -3.38 0.80
C LYS A 177 -15.03 -4.07 0.23
N ALA A 178 -14.78 -3.95 -1.08
CA ALA A 178 -13.63 -4.58 -1.73
C ALA A 178 -12.31 -3.82 -1.48
N THR A 179 -12.39 -2.50 -1.36
CA THR A 179 -11.22 -1.61 -1.28
C THR A 179 -10.25 -1.93 -0.14
N PRO A 180 -10.66 -2.19 1.12
CA PRO A 180 -9.73 -2.56 2.20
C PRO A 180 -8.86 -3.78 1.87
N PHE A 181 -9.45 -4.79 1.23
CA PHE A 181 -8.73 -6.00 0.82
C PHE A 181 -7.78 -5.72 -0.35
N LEU A 182 -8.16 -4.84 -1.28
CA LEU A 182 -7.31 -4.44 -2.39
C LEU A 182 -6.12 -3.61 -1.90
N VAL A 183 -6.35 -2.59 -1.07
CA VAL A 183 -5.29 -1.74 -0.50
C VAL A 183 -4.28 -2.57 0.29
N PHE A 184 -4.76 -3.43 1.19
CA PHE A 184 -3.88 -4.32 1.96
C PHE A 184 -3.23 -5.39 1.09
N GLY A 185 -3.99 -6.00 0.19
CA GLY A 185 -3.50 -7.06 -0.69
C GLY A 185 -2.40 -6.58 -1.65
N THR A 186 -2.59 -5.44 -2.30
CA THR A 186 -1.57 -4.89 -3.20
C THR A 186 -0.32 -4.48 -2.45
N THR A 187 -0.44 -3.83 -1.28
CA THR A 187 0.72 -3.47 -0.45
C THR A 187 1.47 -4.69 0.07
N VAL A 188 0.80 -5.79 0.41
CA VAL A 188 1.44 -7.08 0.77
C VAL A 188 2.21 -7.66 -0.41
N VAL A 189 1.62 -7.65 -1.61
CA VAL A 189 2.31 -8.12 -2.82
C VAL A 189 3.55 -7.26 -3.10
N VAL A 190 3.45 -5.93 -3.00
CA VAL A 190 4.61 -5.05 -3.17
C VAL A 190 5.68 -5.31 -2.11
N ALA A 191 5.28 -5.49 -0.84
CA ALA A 191 6.21 -5.84 0.24
C ALA A 191 6.96 -7.16 -0.02
N SER A 192 6.36 -8.10 -0.77
CA SER A 192 7.04 -9.33 -1.18
C SER A 192 8.05 -9.12 -2.32
N LEU A 193 7.89 -8.09 -3.16
CA LEU A 193 8.83 -7.77 -4.24
C LEU A 193 10.08 -7.04 -3.72
N VAL A 194 9.92 -6.23 -2.67
CA VAL A 194 11.00 -5.41 -2.12
C VAL A 194 11.99 -6.26 -1.32
N PRO A 195 13.31 -6.09 -1.54
CA PRO A 195 14.33 -6.77 -0.75
C PRO A 195 14.38 -6.20 0.67
N VAL A 196 13.73 -6.89 1.62
CA VAL A 196 13.68 -6.47 3.03
C VAL A 196 14.93 -6.97 3.76
N VAL A 197 15.07 -8.28 3.97
CA VAL A 197 16.18 -8.85 4.77
C VAL A 197 17.24 -9.54 3.90
N VAL A 198 16.80 -10.21 2.84
CA VAL A 198 17.65 -11.00 1.94
C VAL A 198 17.69 -10.31 0.59
N ALA A 199 18.86 -10.23 -0.07
CA ALA A 199 18.97 -9.56 -1.36
C ALA A 199 18.33 -10.33 -2.52
N GLN A 200 18.32 -11.67 -2.46
CA GLN A 200 17.75 -12.54 -3.49
C GLN A 200 16.33 -12.97 -3.12
N VAL A 201 15.40 -12.08 -3.39
CA VAL A 201 14.00 -12.20 -2.97
C VAL A 201 13.12 -12.87 -4.00
N SER A 202 13.20 -12.36 -5.23
CA SER A 202 12.18 -12.62 -6.22
C SER A 202 12.54 -13.83 -7.09
N PRO A 203 11.69 -14.87 -7.13
CA PRO A 203 11.78 -15.88 -8.19
C PRO A 203 11.29 -15.32 -9.54
N PHE A 204 10.68 -14.13 -9.56
CA PHE A 204 10.18 -13.47 -10.75
C PHE A 204 11.32 -12.74 -11.47
N VAL A 205 11.39 -12.92 -12.78
CA VAL A 205 12.54 -12.51 -13.61
C VAL A 205 12.34 -11.10 -14.20
N VAL A 206 11.13 -10.55 -14.23
CA VAL A 206 10.81 -9.34 -15.00
C VAL A 206 9.90 -8.38 -14.23
N GLY A 207 10.35 -7.14 -14.05
CA GLY A 207 9.48 -5.98 -13.86
C GLY A 207 9.08 -5.60 -12.43
N ASP A 208 9.89 -5.91 -11.40
CA ASP A 208 9.56 -5.57 -10.00
C ASP A 208 9.22 -4.07 -9.81
N LEU A 209 9.95 -3.18 -10.48
CA LEU A 209 9.70 -1.73 -10.42
C LEU A 209 8.28 -1.36 -10.88
N PHE A 210 7.93 -1.69 -12.12
CA PHE A 210 6.63 -1.30 -12.68
C PHE A 210 5.49 -2.03 -11.98
N ALA A 211 5.70 -3.29 -11.60
CA ALA A 211 4.74 -4.03 -10.79
C ALA A 211 4.49 -3.33 -9.46
N ALA A 212 5.53 -2.91 -8.74
CA ALA A 212 5.39 -2.21 -7.47
C ALA A 212 4.65 -0.87 -7.63
N VAL A 213 5.02 -0.04 -8.61
CA VAL A 213 4.39 1.25 -8.86
C VAL A 213 2.91 1.08 -9.19
N TYR A 214 2.57 0.22 -10.16
CA TYR A 214 1.17 0.04 -10.58
C TYR A 214 0.31 -0.69 -9.54
N LEU A 215 0.87 -1.60 -8.73
CA LEU A 215 0.12 -2.23 -7.65
C LEU A 215 -0.19 -1.24 -6.52
N LEU A 216 0.75 -0.35 -6.17
CA LEU A 216 0.48 0.73 -5.22
C LEU A 216 -0.56 1.71 -5.78
N LEU A 217 -0.44 2.11 -7.05
CA LEU A 217 -1.41 2.95 -7.74
C LEU A 217 -2.80 2.32 -7.74
N LEU A 218 -2.90 1.02 -8.00
CA LEU A 218 -4.16 0.28 -7.97
C LEU A 218 -4.83 0.39 -6.59
N GLY A 219 -4.05 0.25 -5.52
CA GLY A 219 -4.56 0.44 -4.15
C GLY A 219 -5.10 1.86 -3.93
N THR A 220 -4.32 2.89 -4.32
CA THR A 220 -4.73 4.29 -4.17
C THR A 220 -5.94 4.65 -5.04
N PHE A 221 -6.04 4.10 -6.24
CA PHE A 221 -7.18 4.26 -7.12
C PHE A 221 -8.48 3.73 -6.49
N PHE A 222 -8.46 2.51 -5.94
CA PHE A 222 -9.61 1.96 -5.25
C PHE A 222 -9.94 2.73 -3.96
N LEU A 223 -8.93 3.24 -3.24
CA LEU A 223 -9.14 4.09 -2.07
C LEU A 223 -9.85 5.41 -2.45
N ALA A 224 -9.45 6.04 -3.55
CA ALA A 224 -10.10 7.25 -4.06
C ALA A 224 -11.55 6.96 -4.51
N LEU A 225 -11.80 5.84 -5.20
CA LEU A 225 -13.16 5.42 -5.56
C LEU A 225 -14.02 5.17 -4.33
N ALA A 226 -13.50 4.50 -3.30
CA ALA A 226 -14.24 4.27 -2.06
C ALA A 226 -14.59 5.57 -1.33
N GLY A 227 -13.72 6.58 -1.37
CA GLY A 227 -14.01 7.91 -0.84
C GLY A 227 -15.15 8.61 -1.59
N LEU A 228 -15.34 8.34 -2.88
CA LEU A 228 -16.45 8.87 -3.68
C LEU A 228 -17.74 8.06 -3.48
N ASP A 229 -17.63 6.76 -3.24
CA ASP A 229 -18.73 5.79 -3.20
C ASP A 229 -19.72 6.02 -2.04
N THR A 230 -19.26 6.58 -0.93
CA THR A 230 -20.13 6.83 0.24
C THR A 230 -21.04 8.04 0.08
N GLY A 231 -20.75 8.92 -0.88
CA GLY A 231 -21.50 10.14 -1.14
C GLY A 231 -21.30 11.24 -0.09
N SER A 232 -20.26 11.16 0.74
CA SER A 232 -19.93 12.23 1.70
C SER A 232 -19.20 13.39 1.02
N PRO A 233 -19.42 14.65 1.46
CA PRO A 233 -18.75 15.80 0.85
C PRO A 233 -17.22 15.77 1.04
N PHE A 234 -16.73 15.17 2.13
CA PHE A 234 -15.30 15.09 2.44
C PHE A 234 -14.57 14.03 1.64
N GLY A 235 -15.20 12.88 1.39
CA GLY A 235 -14.57 11.79 0.65
C GLY A 235 -14.20 12.21 -0.78
N GLY A 236 -15.09 12.92 -1.47
CA GLY A 236 -14.81 13.44 -2.81
C GLY A 236 -13.74 14.55 -2.84
N MET A 237 -13.74 15.44 -1.84
CA MET A 237 -12.67 16.45 -1.71
C MET A 237 -11.31 15.80 -1.42
N GLY A 238 -11.27 14.79 -0.55
CA GLY A 238 -10.05 14.02 -0.25
C GLY A 238 -9.52 13.29 -1.48
N ALA A 239 -10.39 12.56 -2.18
CA ALA A 239 -10.04 11.80 -3.38
C ALA A 239 -9.48 12.70 -4.50
N SER A 240 -10.08 13.86 -4.75
CA SER A 240 -9.59 14.81 -5.75
C SER A 240 -8.18 15.34 -5.42
N ARG A 241 -7.93 15.65 -4.14
CA ARG A 241 -6.63 16.14 -3.66
C ARG A 241 -5.57 15.05 -3.73
N GLU A 242 -5.91 13.85 -3.28
CA GLU A 242 -5.01 12.70 -3.33
C GLU A 242 -4.62 12.40 -4.78
N MET A 243 -5.59 12.33 -5.70
CA MET A 243 -5.29 12.05 -7.10
C MET A 243 -4.39 13.11 -7.75
N THR A 244 -4.49 14.37 -7.31
CA THR A 244 -3.57 15.44 -7.75
C THR A 244 -2.14 15.21 -7.26
N VAL A 245 -1.96 14.75 -6.02
CA VAL A 245 -0.65 14.38 -5.46
C VAL A 245 -0.08 13.17 -6.20
N VAL A 246 -0.88 12.11 -6.34
CA VAL A 246 -0.52 10.84 -6.98
C VAL A 246 -0.05 11.04 -8.42
N ALA A 247 -0.74 11.91 -9.18
CA ALA A 247 -0.36 12.22 -10.56
C ALA A 247 1.06 12.79 -10.72
N LEU A 248 1.62 13.41 -9.66
CA LEU A 248 2.97 13.97 -9.66
C LEU A 248 3.99 13.04 -8.96
N THR A 249 3.57 12.33 -7.92
CA THR A 249 4.44 11.42 -7.17
C THR A 249 4.78 10.16 -7.94
N GLU A 250 3.81 9.53 -8.61
CA GLU A 250 4.01 8.26 -9.33
C GLU A 250 5.15 8.31 -10.37
N PRO A 251 5.16 9.25 -11.33
CA PRO A 251 6.26 9.32 -12.30
C PRO A 251 7.60 9.62 -11.62
N THR A 252 7.58 10.35 -10.50
CA THR A 252 8.79 10.66 -9.73
C THR A 252 9.36 9.42 -9.04
N VAL A 253 8.52 8.53 -8.47
CA VAL A 253 8.97 7.22 -7.93
C VAL A 253 9.62 6.41 -9.04
N ALA A 254 8.94 6.30 -10.18
CA ALA A 254 9.43 5.53 -11.31
C ALA A 254 10.80 6.06 -11.80
N LEU A 255 10.93 7.37 -12.04
CA LEU A 255 12.19 7.97 -12.49
C LEU A 255 13.33 7.82 -11.47
N SER A 256 13.04 7.99 -10.18
CA SER A 256 14.04 7.86 -9.11
C SER A 256 14.64 6.45 -9.09
N ILE A 257 13.82 5.43 -9.29
CA ILE A 257 14.29 4.05 -9.34
C ILE A 257 14.88 3.69 -10.70
N VAL A 258 14.35 4.24 -11.81
CA VAL A 258 14.94 4.08 -13.14
C VAL A 258 16.38 4.59 -13.18
N ALA A 259 16.70 5.70 -12.49
CA ALA A 259 18.08 6.16 -12.38
C ALA A 259 19.03 5.05 -11.87
N LEU A 260 18.61 4.30 -10.85
CA LEU A 260 19.39 3.15 -10.34
C LEU A 260 19.36 1.95 -11.30
N ALA A 261 18.19 1.68 -11.87
CA ALA A 261 17.96 0.57 -12.80
C ALA A 261 18.83 0.69 -14.06
N LEU A 262 19.07 1.92 -14.53
CA LEU A 262 19.97 2.18 -15.64
C LEU A 262 21.33 1.58 -15.33
N ASN A 263 21.99 2.00 -14.24
CA ASN A 263 23.29 1.47 -13.82
C ASN A 263 23.33 -0.05 -13.70
N ALA A 264 22.33 -0.64 -13.05
CA ALA A 264 22.24 -2.08 -12.88
C ALA A 264 21.90 -2.85 -14.17
N GLY A 265 21.43 -2.18 -15.23
CA GLY A 265 20.96 -2.82 -16.45
C GLY A 265 19.69 -3.65 -16.28
N SER A 266 18.90 -3.37 -15.22
CA SER A 266 17.75 -4.19 -14.82
C SER A 266 16.75 -3.42 -13.99
N THR A 267 15.47 -3.74 -14.16
CA THR A 267 14.34 -3.20 -13.38
C THR A 267 13.97 -4.05 -12.16
N SER A 268 14.71 -5.13 -11.89
CA SER A 268 14.49 -5.96 -10.69
C SER A 268 15.21 -5.37 -9.48
N PHE A 269 14.51 -5.27 -8.34
CA PHE A 269 15.08 -4.68 -7.13
C PHE A 269 16.26 -5.49 -6.60
N SER A 270 16.19 -6.83 -6.74
CA SER A 270 17.26 -7.73 -6.32
C SER A 270 18.56 -7.49 -7.12
N GLN A 271 18.48 -7.22 -8.43
CA GLN A 271 19.67 -6.96 -9.25
C GLN A 271 20.21 -5.54 -9.03
N ILE A 272 19.35 -4.55 -8.79
CA ILE A 272 19.78 -3.19 -8.42
C ILE A 272 20.59 -3.23 -7.12
N VAL A 273 20.07 -3.91 -6.09
CA VAL A 273 20.78 -4.12 -4.82
C VAL A 273 22.12 -4.84 -5.03
N ALA A 274 22.14 -5.92 -5.82
CA ALA A 274 23.36 -6.65 -6.11
C ALA A 274 24.41 -5.79 -6.81
N HIS A 275 24.00 -4.99 -7.79
CA HIS A 275 24.90 -4.08 -8.51
C HIS A 275 25.54 -3.05 -7.56
N THR A 276 24.73 -2.36 -6.74
CA THR A 276 25.23 -1.37 -5.77
C THR A 276 26.16 -1.99 -4.73
N LEU A 277 25.97 -3.27 -4.35
CA LEU A 277 26.91 -3.98 -3.48
C LEU A 277 28.25 -4.28 -4.16
N THR A 278 28.24 -4.62 -5.46
CA THR A 278 29.47 -4.88 -6.21
C THR A 278 30.28 -3.62 -6.53
N GLN A 279 29.62 -2.47 -6.65
CA GLN A 279 30.25 -1.18 -6.94
C GLN A 279 29.81 -0.10 -5.92
N PRO A 280 30.33 -0.12 -4.68
CA PRO A 280 29.91 0.82 -3.64
C PRO A 280 30.16 2.30 -3.98
N SER A 281 31.15 2.59 -4.83
CA SER A 281 31.44 3.95 -5.30
C SER A 281 30.29 4.56 -6.11
N ALA A 282 29.48 3.73 -6.79
CA ALA A 282 28.31 4.19 -7.54
C ALA A 282 27.25 4.81 -6.61
N ALA A 283 27.18 4.38 -5.35
CA ALA A 283 26.23 4.92 -4.36
C ALA A 283 26.56 6.37 -3.92
N LEU A 284 27.80 6.82 -4.16
CA LEU A 284 28.23 8.20 -3.88
C LEU A 284 28.08 9.12 -5.09
N GLY A 285 27.62 8.59 -6.23
CA GLY A 285 27.43 9.38 -7.45
C GLY A 285 26.34 10.43 -7.27
N PRO A 286 26.46 11.60 -7.94
CA PRO A 286 25.46 12.66 -7.86
C PRO A 286 24.08 12.17 -8.29
N GLY A 287 23.98 11.34 -9.33
CA GLY A 287 22.71 10.74 -9.75
C GLY A 287 22.04 9.89 -8.66
N HIS A 288 22.82 9.12 -7.90
CA HIS A 288 22.31 8.28 -6.80
C HIS A 288 21.74 9.13 -5.66
N LEU A 289 22.44 10.20 -5.27
CA LEU A 289 22.00 11.11 -4.22
C LEU A 289 20.76 11.92 -4.61
N LEU A 290 20.70 12.39 -5.87
CA LEU A 290 19.54 13.09 -6.41
C LEU A 290 18.30 12.19 -6.46
N ALA A 291 18.46 10.94 -6.90
CA ALA A 291 17.37 9.96 -6.89
C ALA A 291 16.91 9.62 -5.48
N PHE A 292 17.83 9.54 -4.50
CA PHE A 292 17.48 9.33 -3.10
C PHE A 292 16.65 10.49 -2.55
N ALA A 293 17.09 11.73 -2.80
CA ALA A 293 16.38 12.92 -2.35
C ALA A 293 14.97 13.00 -2.98
N ALA A 294 14.85 12.73 -4.27
CA ALA A 294 13.58 12.67 -4.96
C ALA A 294 12.66 11.58 -4.37
N LEU A 295 13.15 10.36 -4.21
CA LEU A 295 12.35 9.28 -3.62
C LEU A 295 11.93 9.59 -2.18
N PHE A 296 12.80 10.23 -1.39
CA PHE A 296 12.50 10.60 -0.02
C PHE A 296 11.40 11.66 0.07
N ILE A 297 11.44 12.71 -0.77
CA ILE A 297 10.37 13.72 -0.83
C ILE A 297 9.03 13.06 -1.21
N VAL A 298 9.04 12.21 -2.22
CA VAL A 298 7.82 11.49 -2.64
C VAL A 298 7.33 10.53 -1.55
N THR A 299 8.23 9.87 -0.83
CA THR A 299 7.86 8.99 0.28
C THR A 299 7.04 9.75 1.34
N LEU A 300 7.39 11.00 1.64
CA LEU A 300 6.61 11.83 2.56
C LEU A 300 5.22 12.13 2.02
N ALA A 301 5.12 12.46 0.73
CA ALA A 301 3.85 12.77 0.06
C ALA A 301 2.91 11.56 0.00
N GLU A 302 3.41 10.42 -0.49
CA GLU A 302 2.68 9.16 -0.64
C GLU A 302 2.24 8.55 0.70
N THR A 303 2.93 8.88 1.80
CA THR A 303 2.57 8.35 3.12
C THR A 303 1.76 9.33 3.96
N GLY A 304 1.29 10.44 3.36
CA GLY A 304 0.46 11.44 4.02
C GLY A 304 1.17 12.16 5.16
N ARG A 305 2.50 12.31 5.09
CA ARG A 305 3.33 12.92 6.13
C ARG A 305 3.65 14.37 5.84
N LEU A 306 4.12 15.08 6.87
CA LEU A 306 4.52 16.49 6.71
C LEU A 306 5.74 16.56 5.78
N PRO A 307 5.78 17.55 4.88
CA PRO A 307 4.94 18.75 4.84
C PRO A 307 3.61 18.64 4.07
N VAL A 308 3.31 17.50 3.44
CA VAL A 308 2.19 17.37 2.48
C VAL A 308 0.85 17.20 3.20
N ASP A 309 0.75 16.22 4.10
CA ASP A 309 -0.42 16.03 4.96
C ASP A 309 0.02 15.78 6.41
N ASN A 310 -0.93 15.72 7.34
CA ASN A 310 -0.66 15.43 8.74
C ASN A 310 -1.61 14.33 9.25
N PRO A 311 -1.10 13.13 9.56
CA PRO A 311 -1.94 12.02 10.01
C PRO A 311 -2.50 12.24 11.43
N SER A 312 -2.06 13.28 12.13
CA SER A 312 -2.56 13.62 13.48
C SER A 312 -3.66 14.70 13.47
N THR A 313 -4.01 15.24 12.30
CA THR A 313 -5.00 16.31 12.19
C THR A 313 -6.29 15.78 11.58
N HIS A 314 -7.34 15.72 12.39
CA HIS A 314 -8.69 15.36 11.95
C HIS A 314 -9.54 16.59 11.58
N LEU A 315 -8.94 17.57 10.90
CA LEU A 315 -9.67 18.75 10.42
C LEU A 315 -10.21 18.47 9.02
N GLU A 316 -11.49 18.13 8.95
CA GLU A 316 -12.19 17.62 7.76
C GLU A 316 -11.88 18.41 6.48
N LEU A 317 -11.82 19.74 6.57
CA LEU A 317 -11.61 20.60 5.40
C LEU A 317 -10.20 20.57 4.82
N THR A 318 -9.17 20.21 5.60
CA THR A 318 -7.76 20.24 5.16
C THR A 318 -7.15 18.87 4.97
N MET A 319 -7.85 17.81 5.33
CA MET A 319 -7.40 16.44 5.19
C MET A 319 -7.31 16.04 3.71
N ILE A 320 -6.34 15.18 3.41
CA ILE A 320 -6.22 14.52 2.12
C ILE A 320 -6.48 13.03 2.33
N HIS A 321 -5.57 12.34 3.02
CA HIS A 321 -5.63 10.90 3.22
C HIS A 321 -6.77 10.50 4.16
N GLU A 322 -6.84 11.12 5.34
CA GLU A 322 -7.85 10.80 6.36
C GLU A 322 -9.29 11.02 5.84
N ALA A 323 -9.49 12.00 4.96
CA ALA A 323 -10.79 12.31 4.38
C ALA A 323 -11.39 11.15 3.56
N MET A 324 -10.55 10.35 2.90
CA MET A 324 -11.00 9.17 2.12
C MET A 324 -11.41 8.00 3.02
N VAL A 325 -10.95 7.98 4.28
CA VAL A 325 -11.11 6.82 5.18
C VAL A 325 -12.16 7.07 6.28
N LEU A 326 -12.71 8.28 6.38
CA LEU A 326 -13.64 8.70 7.45
C LEU A 326 -14.83 7.77 7.68
N GLU A 327 -15.37 7.19 6.62
CA GLU A 327 -16.57 6.35 6.66
C GLU A 327 -16.25 4.88 7.02
N TYR A 328 -14.97 4.50 7.06
CA TYR A 328 -14.57 3.14 7.39
C TYR A 328 -14.58 2.90 8.90
N SER A 329 -15.00 1.70 9.28
CA SER A 329 -15.06 1.27 10.67
C SER A 329 -14.65 -0.19 10.84
N GLY A 330 -14.29 -0.55 12.07
CA GLY A 330 -13.97 -1.92 12.46
C GLY A 330 -12.86 -2.59 11.62
N PRO A 331 -13.02 -3.87 11.22
CA PRO A 331 -12.01 -4.62 10.46
C PRO A 331 -11.60 -3.98 9.14
N TYR A 332 -12.50 -3.25 8.46
CA TYR A 332 -12.16 -2.57 7.21
C TYR A 332 -11.17 -1.44 7.43
N LEU A 333 -11.37 -0.63 8.49
CA LEU A 333 -10.42 0.40 8.88
C LEU A 333 -9.08 -0.23 9.31
N ALA A 334 -9.11 -1.37 10.01
CA ALA A 334 -7.90 -2.09 10.42
C ALA A 334 -7.01 -2.47 9.22
N LEU A 335 -7.61 -2.98 8.13
CA LEU A 335 -6.88 -3.35 6.92
C LEU A 335 -6.30 -2.14 6.20
N ILE A 336 -7.03 -1.02 6.14
CA ILE A 336 -6.56 0.21 5.50
C ILE A 336 -5.39 0.81 6.30
N GLU A 337 -5.53 0.94 7.63
CA GLU A 337 -4.46 1.46 8.48
C GLU A 337 -3.20 0.57 8.44
N TRP A 338 -3.38 -0.76 8.44
CA TRP A 338 -2.27 -1.69 8.33
C TRP A 338 -1.61 -1.62 6.95
N GLY A 339 -2.40 -1.51 5.87
CA GLY A 339 -1.92 -1.27 4.52
C GLY A 339 -1.14 0.04 4.39
N ALA A 340 -1.60 1.12 5.02
CA ALA A 340 -0.90 2.40 5.06
C ALA A 340 0.44 2.31 5.83
N ALA A 341 0.46 1.62 6.97
CA ALA A 341 1.69 1.35 7.70
C ALA A 341 2.67 0.50 6.88
N LEU A 342 2.16 -0.47 6.11
CA LEU A 342 2.96 -1.31 5.22
C LEU A 342 3.48 -0.51 4.02
N LYS A 343 2.67 0.37 3.43
CA LYS A 343 3.09 1.32 2.37
C LYS A 343 4.26 2.17 2.85
N LEU A 344 4.17 2.73 4.06
CA LEU A 344 5.27 3.47 4.69
C LEU A 344 6.54 2.60 4.83
N LEU A 345 6.41 1.38 5.33
CA LEU A 345 7.55 0.47 5.46
C LEU A 345 8.16 0.14 4.10
N VAL A 346 7.35 -0.12 3.07
CA VAL A 346 7.80 -0.40 1.70
C VAL A 346 8.64 0.76 1.15
N PHE A 347 8.13 1.99 1.22
CA PHE A 347 8.87 3.15 0.73
C PHE A 347 10.17 3.38 1.50
N LEU A 348 10.16 3.25 2.83
CA LEU A 348 11.39 3.39 3.64
C LEU A 348 12.37 2.24 3.42
N THR A 349 11.89 1.04 3.12
CA THR A 349 12.75 -0.10 2.79
C THR A 349 13.36 0.08 1.40
N LEU A 350 12.61 0.60 0.42
CA LEU A 350 13.16 0.99 -0.88
C LEU A 350 14.25 2.07 -0.71
N ALA A 351 13.98 3.13 0.05
CA ALA A 351 14.97 4.16 0.33
C ALA A 351 16.20 3.60 1.06
N ALA A 352 16.02 2.70 2.03
CA ALA A 352 17.11 2.10 2.79
C ALA A 352 17.93 1.11 1.98
N ASN A 353 17.31 0.09 1.40
CA ASN A 353 18.04 -1.04 0.82
C ASN A 353 18.40 -0.84 -0.65
N LEU A 354 17.62 -0.06 -1.42
CA LEU A 354 17.96 0.18 -2.82
C LEU A 354 19.12 1.17 -2.95
N PHE A 355 19.17 2.20 -2.08
CA PHE A 355 20.22 3.20 -2.10
C PHE A 355 21.40 2.88 -1.18
N MET A 356 21.16 2.19 -0.06
CA MET A 356 22.18 1.87 0.93
C MET A 356 22.13 0.38 1.29
N PRO A 357 22.42 -0.55 0.35
CA PRO A 357 22.21 -2.00 0.55
C PRO A 357 23.15 -2.67 1.57
N TRP A 358 24.10 -1.94 2.17
CA TRP A 358 25.10 -2.52 3.07
C TRP A 358 24.46 -3.23 4.27
N GLY A 359 24.96 -4.42 4.58
CA GLY A 359 24.43 -5.24 5.68
C GLY A 359 23.18 -6.06 5.33
N ILE A 360 22.71 -6.09 4.08
CA ILE A 360 21.67 -7.03 3.64
C ILE A 360 22.20 -8.47 3.60
N ALA A 361 21.36 -9.45 3.93
CA ALA A 361 21.78 -10.85 3.93
C ALA A 361 21.97 -11.39 2.51
N LEU A 362 23.19 -11.87 2.21
CA LEU A 362 23.54 -12.52 0.94
C LEU A 362 23.44 -14.05 0.98
N SER A 363 23.33 -14.62 2.17
CA SER A 363 23.20 -16.06 2.38
C SER A 363 22.09 -16.34 3.39
N LEU A 364 21.57 -17.57 3.37
CA LEU A 364 20.58 -18.06 4.32
C LEU A 364 21.20 -18.56 5.64
N ALA A 365 22.48 -18.28 5.88
CA ALA A 365 23.13 -18.62 7.14
C ALA A 365 22.46 -17.84 8.29
N PRO A 366 22.18 -18.45 9.45
CA PRO A 366 21.49 -17.79 10.56
C PRO A 366 22.16 -16.47 10.98
N MET A 367 23.49 -16.44 11.03
CA MET A 367 24.24 -15.22 11.37
C MET A 367 24.05 -14.11 10.33
N ALA A 368 24.04 -14.45 9.03
CA ALA A 368 23.81 -13.47 7.97
C ALA A 368 22.39 -12.90 8.03
N LEU A 369 21.39 -13.72 8.36
CA LEU A 369 20.01 -13.28 8.55
C LEU A 369 19.85 -12.34 9.76
N LEU A 370 20.53 -12.63 10.88
CA LEU A 370 20.52 -11.77 12.06
C LEU A 370 21.16 -10.40 11.79
N ILE A 371 22.31 -10.38 11.10
CA ILE A 371 22.95 -9.14 10.67
C ILE A 371 22.06 -8.38 9.69
N GLY A 372 21.45 -9.09 8.73
CA GLY A 372 20.47 -8.57 7.79
C GLY A 372 19.31 -7.84 8.49
N LEU A 373 18.67 -8.53 9.43
CA LEU A 373 17.55 -8.00 10.19
C LEU A 373 17.97 -6.79 11.04
N GLY A 374 19.11 -6.87 11.74
CA GLY A 374 19.64 -5.77 12.55
C GLY A 374 19.96 -4.53 11.72
N SER A 375 20.57 -4.71 10.55
CA SER A 375 20.87 -3.64 9.58
C SER A 375 19.59 -2.95 9.09
N VAL A 376 18.56 -3.71 8.73
CA VAL A 376 17.28 -3.16 8.27
C VAL A 376 16.59 -2.36 9.36
N ILE A 377 16.51 -2.90 10.58
CA ILE A 377 15.93 -2.21 11.73
C ILE A 377 16.69 -0.91 12.01
N ALA A 378 18.03 -0.93 11.95
CA ALA A 378 18.85 0.26 12.15
C ALA A 378 18.58 1.34 11.09
N LYS A 379 18.60 0.99 9.81
CA LYS A 379 18.32 1.94 8.71
C LYS A 379 16.91 2.51 8.77
N LEU A 380 15.91 1.65 9.00
CA LEU A 380 14.53 2.08 9.16
C LEU A 380 14.37 2.99 10.38
N GLY A 381 15.07 2.70 11.47
CA GLY A 381 15.14 3.56 12.67
C GLY A 381 15.73 4.94 12.37
N VAL A 382 16.81 5.01 11.59
CA VAL A 382 17.43 6.29 11.16
C VAL A 382 16.49 7.09 10.26
N LEU A 383 15.89 6.46 9.24
CA LEU A 383 14.95 7.14 8.34
C LEU A 383 13.68 7.58 9.08
N ALA A 384 13.15 6.74 9.98
CA ALA A 384 12.02 7.09 10.84
C ALA A 384 12.35 8.26 11.78
N ALA A 385 13.59 8.30 12.30
CA ALA A 385 14.06 9.43 13.09
C ALA A 385 14.19 10.71 12.27
N ALA A 386 14.70 10.63 11.04
CA ALA A 386 14.75 11.75 10.12
C ALA A 386 13.34 12.30 9.83
N ILE A 387 12.37 11.43 9.58
CA ILE A 387 10.96 11.80 9.41
C ILE A 387 10.41 12.45 10.69
N ALA A 388 10.62 11.85 11.86
CA ALA A 388 10.13 12.41 13.13
C ALA A 388 10.71 13.81 13.39
N VAL A 389 12.01 14.02 13.14
CA VAL A 389 12.65 15.34 13.24
C VAL A 389 12.03 16.31 12.24
N LEU A 390 11.90 15.93 10.97
CA LEU A 390 11.28 16.75 9.93
C LEU A 390 9.86 17.18 10.33
N GLU A 391 9.02 16.24 10.78
CA GLU A 391 7.65 16.49 11.21
C GLU A 391 7.54 17.40 12.44
N THR A 392 8.60 17.52 13.24
CA THR A 392 8.63 18.46 14.37
C THR A 392 9.16 19.84 14.01
N ARG A 393 9.88 19.97 12.88
CA ARG A 393 10.48 21.22 12.43
C ARG A 393 9.68 21.92 11.34
N VAL A 394 8.92 21.17 10.55
CA VAL A 394 8.23 21.67 9.36
C VAL A 394 6.72 21.73 9.59
N ALA A 395 6.10 22.82 9.12
CA ALA A 395 4.66 23.00 9.14
C ALA A 395 3.99 22.40 7.90
N LYS A 396 2.70 22.07 8.00
CA LYS A 396 1.90 21.61 6.87
C LYS A 396 1.83 22.70 5.78
N LEU A 397 2.17 22.35 4.54
CA LEU A 397 2.04 23.23 3.39
C LEU A 397 0.57 23.41 3.01
N ARG A 398 0.27 24.57 2.43
CA ARG A 398 -1.04 24.77 1.77
C ARG A 398 -1.10 23.86 0.54
N LEU A 399 -2.27 23.28 0.27
CA LEU A 399 -2.51 22.35 -0.84
C LEU A 399 -1.93 22.87 -2.17
N PHE A 400 -2.11 24.15 -2.48
CA PHE A 400 -1.63 24.76 -3.73
C PHE A 400 -0.10 24.83 -3.86
N ARG A 401 0.66 24.69 -2.78
CA ARG A 401 2.15 24.61 -2.80
C ARG A 401 2.67 23.18 -2.84
N VAL A 402 1.81 22.18 -2.63
CA VAL A 402 2.22 20.77 -2.71
C VAL A 402 2.72 20.43 -4.13
N PRO A 403 2.06 20.84 -5.23
CA PRO A 403 2.58 20.62 -6.58
C PRO A 403 3.97 21.23 -6.82
N GLU A 404 4.29 22.38 -6.23
CA GLU A 404 5.62 23.00 -6.34
C GLU A 404 6.70 22.12 -5.73
N LEU A 405 6.46 21.59 -4.51
CA LEU A 405 7.37 20.66 -3.84
C LEU A 405 7.57 19.36 -4.65
N LEU A 406 6.47 18.80 -5.17
CA LEU A 406 6.52 17.58 -5.96
C LEU A 406 7.21 17.80 -7.31
N SER A 407 7.06 18.98 -7.91
CA SER A 407 7.79 19.35 -9.12
C SER A 407 9.29 19.42 -8.88
N VAL A 408 9.74 19.95 -7.74
CA VAL A 408 11.16 19.90 -7.35
C VAL A 408 11.64 18.45 -7.27
N SER A 409 10.85 17.58 -6.62
CA SER A 409 11.17 16.16 -6.54
C SER A 409 11.27 15.48 -7.91
N PHE A 410 10.35 15.80 -8.82
CA PHE A 410 10.36 15.31 -10.20
C PHE A 410 11.61 15.77 -10.95
N VAL A 411 11.98 17.04 -10.83
CA VAL A 411 13.20 17.59 -11.45
C VAL A 411 14.45 16.91 -10.88
N LEU A 412 14.52 16.66 -9.57
CA LEU A 412 15.62 15.91 -8.96
C LEU A 412 15.73 14.49 -9.52
N ALA A 413 14.61 13.79 -9.71
CA ALA A 413 14.59 12.46 -10.32
C ALA A 413 15.04 12.50 -11.79
N LEU A 414 14.63 13.51 -12.56
CA LEU A 414 15.05 13.67 -13.95
C LEU A 414 16.55 13.98 -14.06
N LEU A 415 17.06 14.86 -13.19
CA LEU A 415 18.49 15.13 -13.08
C LEU A 415 19.27 13.90 -12.65
N ALA A 416 18.71 13.05 -11.79
CA ALA A 416 19.32 11.79 -11.41
C ALA A 416 19.49 10.84 -12.60
N VAL A 417 18.46 10.71 -13.43
CA VAL A 417 18.51 9.91 -14.66
C VAL A 417 19.55 10.47 -15.63
N MET A 418 19.55 11.79 -15.88
CA MET A 418 20.52 12.43 -16.76
C MET A 418 21.95 12.31 -16.26
N SER A 419 22.19 12.57 -14.97
CA SER A 419 23.50 12.42 -14.36
C SER A 419 24.01 10.99 -14.44
N THR A 420 23.12 10.01 -14.24
CA THR A 420 23.48 8.60 -14.33
C THR A 420 23.78 8.17 -15.77
N PHE A 421 23.04 8.72 -16.73
CA PHE A 421 23.29 8.47 -18.14
C PHE A 421 24.63 9.06 -18.61
N LEU A 422 24.99 10.27 -18.14
CA LEU A 422 26.25 10.93 -18.48
C LEU A 422 27.49 10.32 -17.81
N ALA A 423 27.31 9.64 -16.67
CA ALA A 423 28.39 9.00 -15.92
C ALA A 423 28.77 7.60 -16.45
N ARG A 424 28.05 7.11 -17.46
CA ARG A 424 28.34 5.88 -18.20
C ARG A 424 29.19 6.17 -19.43
#